data_AF-L9YYD9-F1
#
_entry.id   AF-L9YYD9-F1
#
_cell.length_a   1.000
_cell.length_b   1.000
_cell.length_c   1.000
_cell.angle_alpha   90.00
_cell.angle_beta   90.00
_cell.angle_gamma   90.00
#
_symmetry.space_group_name_H-M   'P 1'
#
loop_
_entity.id
_entity.type
_entity.pdbx_description
1 polymer ?
#
loop_
_entity_poly.entity_id
_entity_poly.type
_entity_poly.pdbx_seq_one_letter_code
_entity_poly.pdbx_strand_id
1 'polypeptide(L)'
;MSTSTLDLLEYDDQIAKRAQWEAFEFTALGDGDVEVVNDSHEEADDHTYTVHVEGGIPSDCTCPAWEYQPGACKHMVAVAIREPVLEAASREQPVRADGGTATLDSFTTEDTDEGKCWCDDSDFPCFGCYNDGRRDLPG
;
A
#
# COMPACT_ATOMS: atom_id res chain seq x y z
N MET A 1 20.94 6.95 -14.37
CA MET A 1 19.83 7.81 -13.92
C MET A 1 18.62 6.91 -13.87
N SER A 2 17.99 6.77 -12.71
CA SER A 2 16.75 5.99 -12.61
C SER A 2 15.68 6.74 -13.40
N THR A 3 15.13 6.11 -14.43
CA THR A 3 13.98 6.66 -15.16
C THR A 3 12.80 6.67 -14.19
N SER A 4 12.23 7.85 -13.93
CA SER A 4 11.03 7.93 -13.10
C SER A 4 9.82 7.49 -13.92
N THR A 5 8.82 6.89 -13.30
CA THR A 5 7.58 6.46 -14.01
C THR A 5 6.90 7.63 -14.72
N LEU A 6 7.05 8.85 -14.19
CA LEU A 6 6.54 10.07 -14.79
C LEU A 6 7.18 10.39 -16.14
N ASP A 7 8.45 10.04 -16.36
CA ASP A 7 9.14 10.25 -17.64
C ASP A 7 8.58 9.37 -18.77
N LEU A 8 7.77 8.35 -18.42
CA LEU A 8 7.16 7.41 -19.35
C LEU A 8 5.71 7.80 -19.71
N LEU A 9 5.11 8.75 -19.00
CA LEU A 9 3.75 9.22 -19.23
C LEU A 9 3.77 10.53 -20.03
N GLU A 10 3.02 10.60 -21.12
CA GLU A 10 2.80 11.85 -21.84
C GLU A 10 1.66 12.63 -21.15
N TYR A 11 1.94 13.80 -20.59
CA TYR A 11 0.93 14.69 -19.99
C TYR A 11 1.39 16.15 -20.07
N ASP A 12 0.45 17.10 -19.96
CA ASP A 12 0.76 18.52 -19.97
C ASP A 12 0.90 19.12 -18.56
N ASP A 13 1.45 20.34 -18.48
CA ASP A 13 1.71 21.05 -17.22
C ASP A 13 0.45 21.28 -16.37
N GLN A 14 -0.72 21.46 -17.00
CA GLN A 14 -1.98 21.62 -16.29
C GLN A 14 -2.38 20.31 -15.61
N ILE A 15 -2.27 19.18 -16.31
CA ILE A 15 -2.52 17.85 -15.73
C ILE A 15 -1.57 17.60 -14.55
N ALA A 16 -0.28 17.91 -14.71
CA ALA A 16 0.71 17.75 -13.65
C ALA A 16 0.34 18.54 -12.38
N LYS A 17 -0.04 19.82 -12.54
CA LYS A 17 -0.46 20.67 -11.41
C LYS A 17 -1.71 20.14 -10.73
N ARG A 18 -2.71 19.71 -11.49
CA ARG A 18 -3.95 19.14 -10.94
C ARG A 18 -3.68 17.86 -10.16
N ALA A 19 -2.88 16.95 -10.71
CA ALA A 19 -2.49 15.70 -10.04
C ALA A 19 -1.72 15.94 -8.71
N GLN A 20 -0.98 17.06 -8.63
CA GLN A 20 -0.26 17.46 -7.42
C GLN A 20 -1.12 18.19 -6.39
N TRP A 21 -2.07 19.04 -6.82
CA TRP A 21 -2.74 20.00 -5.94
C TRP A 21 -4.18 19.62 -5.59
N GLU A 22 -4.84 18.82 -6.40
CA GLU A 22 -6.17 18.31 -6.07
C GLU A 22 -6.06 17.24 -4.96
N ALA A 23 -7.09 17.19 -4.11
CA ALA A 23 -7.26 16.15 -3.13
C ALA A 23 -7.68 14.86 -3.83
N PHE A 24 -6.94 13.78 -3.56
CA PHE A 24 -7.23 12.44 -4.05
C PHE A 24 -7.14 11.46 -2.89
N GLU A 25 -8.14 10.60 -2.77
CA GLU A 25 -8.11 9.38 -1.97
C GLU A 25 -7.78 8.19 -2.89
N PHE A 26 -7.03 7.22 -2.36
CA PHE A 26 -6.57 6.05 -3.11
C PHE A 26 -6.88 4.76 -2.36
N THR A 27 -7.50 3.81 -3.05
CA THR A 27 -7.74 2.46 -2.54
C THR A 27 -7.11 1.45 -3.49
N ALA A 28 -6.15 0.67 -3.02
CA ALA A 28 -5.58 -0.43 -3.81
C ALA A 28 -6.56 -1.62 -3.83
N LEU A 29 -7.09 -1.97 -4.99
CA LEU A 29 -8.11 -3.01 -5.16
C LEU A 29 -7.52 -4.41 -5.36
N GLY A 30 -6.24 -4.50 -5.72
CA GLY A 30 -5.58 -5.75 -6.12
C GLY A 30 -5.40 -5.83 -7.63
N ASP A 31 -4.63 -6.82 -8.11
CA ASP A 31 -4.41 -7.08 -9.54
C ASP A 31 -3.93 -5.87 -10.38
N GLY A 32 -3.23 -4.92 -9.76
CA GLY A 32 -2.79 -3.69 -10.42
C GLY A 32 -3.80 -2.54 -10.40
N ASP A 33 -5.01 -2.75 -9.89
CA ASP A 33 -6.06 -1.72 -9.86
C ASP A 33 -5.99 -0.82 -8.64
N VAL A 34 -6.15 0.48 -8.89
CA VAL A 34 -6.24 1.54 -7.88
C VAL A 34 -7.52 2.33 -8.12
N GLU A 35 -8.42 2.33 -7.15
CA GLU A 35 -9.52 3.29 -7.10
C GLU A 35 -8.99 4.65 -6.66
N VAL A 36 -9.40 5.69 -7.38
CA VAL A 36 -9.00 7.08 -7.18
C VAL A 36 -10.26 7.91 -7.06
N VAL A 37 -10.48 8.50 -5.88
CA VAL A 37 -11.59 9.42 -5.62
C VAL A 37 -11.03 10.84 -5.59
N ASN A 38 -11.62 11.76 -6.34
CA ASN A 38 -11.23 13.17 -6.30
C ASN A 38 -12.11 13.98 -5.34
N ASP A 39 -11.66 14.14 -4.10
CA ASP A 39 -12.34 14.91 -3.05
C ASP A 39 -12.29 16.43 -3.23
N SER A 40 -11.72 16.94 -4.33
CA SER A 40 -11.79 18.37 -4.63
C SER A 40 -13.17 18.81 -5.15
N HIS A 41 -14.06 17.85 -5.42
CA HIS A 41 -15.43 18.07 -5.86
C HIS A 41 -16.41 17.88 -4.69
N GLU A 42 -17.46 18.71 -4.64
CA GLU A 42 -18.49 18.66 -3.58
C GLU A 42 -19.27 17.33 -3.56
N GLU A 43 -19.25 16.60 -4.67
CA GLU A 43 -19.84 15.27 -4.88
C GLU A 43 -18.71 14.28 -5.22
N ALA A 44 -18.02 13.78 -4.19
CA ALA A 44 -16.85 12.91 -4.32
C ALA A 44 -17.17 11.55 -4.99
N ASP A 45 -18.34 10.97 -4.71
CA ASP A 45 -18.78 9.68 -5.27
C ASP A 45 -18.82 9.69 -6.81
N ASP A 46 -19.26 10.79 -7.43
CA ASP A 46 -19.31 10.96 -8.89
C ASP A 46 -17.92 11.15 -9.54
N HIS A 47 -16.87 11.23 -8.72
CA HIS A 47 -15.49 11.42 -9.14
C HIS A 47 -14.58 10.26 -8.70
N THR A 48 -15.16 9.06 -8.65
CA THR A 48 -14.46 7.80 -8.40
C THR A 48 -14.12 7.10 -9.72
N TYR A 49 -12.83 6.83 -9.93
CA TYR A 49 -12.33 6.18 -11.14
C TYR A 49 -11.30 5.12 -10.80
N THR A 50 -11.15 4.10 -11.65
CA THR A 50 -10.14 3.07 -11.50
C THR A 50 -8.99 3.35 -12.44
N VAL A 51 -7.76 3.30 -11.92
CA VAL A 51 -6.51 3.32 -12.69
C VAL A 51 -5.91 1.93 -12.64
N HIS A 52 -5.62 1.34 -13.79
CA HIS A 52 -4.89 0.07 -13.89
C HIS A 52 -3.39 0.35 -14.01
N VAL A 53 -2.58 -0.38 -13.23
CA VAL A 53 -1.12 -0.30 -13.22
C VAL A 53 -0.54 -1.61 -13.73
N GLU A 54 0.19 -1.54 -14.84
CA GLU A 54 0.86 -2.69 -15.45
C GLU A 54 2.37 -2.44 -15.49
N GLY A 55 3.16 -3.39 -14.97
CA GLY A 55 4.63 -3.28 -14.98
C GLY A 55 5.18 -2.05 -14.24
N GLY A 56 4.45 -1.55 -13.24
CA GLY A 56 4.83 -0.34 -12.49
C GLY A 56 4.50 0.97 -13.19
N ILE A 57 3.67 0.93 -14.24
CA ILE A 57 3.28 2.11 -15.03
C ILE A 57 1.75 2.14 -15.12
N PRO A 58 1.08 3.27 -14.79
CA PRO A 58 -0.34 3.43 -15.08
C PRO A 58 -0.61 3.26 -16.58
N SER A 59 -1.47 2.32 -16.94
CA SER A 59 -1.71 1.94 -18.33
C SER A 59 -3.13 2.27 -18.82
N ASP A 60 -4.12 2.31 -17.92
CA ASP A 60 -5.51 2.64 -18.26
C ASP A 60 -6.20 3.41 -17.11
N CYS A 61 -7.24 4.18 -17.45
CA CYS A 61 -8.10 4.83 -16.45
C CYS A 61 -9.55 4.93 -16.91
N THR A 62 -10.51 4.64 -16.03
CA THR A 62 -11.95 4.68 -16.37
C THR A 62 -12.55 6.10 -16.47
N CYS A 63 -11.74 7.15 -16.29
CA CYS A 63 -12.25 8.52 -16.31
C CYS A 63 -12.51 9.05 -17.74
N PRO A 64 -13.47 9.99 -17.91
CA PRO A 64 -13.74 10.57 -19.23
C PRO A 64 -12.53 11.23 -19.90
N ALA A 65 -11.59 11.77 -19.12
CA ALA A 65 -10.41 12.41 -19.70
C ALA A 65 -9.51 11.41 -20.44
N TRP A 66 -9.46 10.15 -20.02
CA TRP A 66 -8.70 9.10 -20.71
C TRP A 66 -9.31 8.73 -22.06
N GLU A 67 -10.65 8.72 -22.15
CA GLU A 67 -11.35 8.41 -23.39
C GLU A 67 -11.19 9.52 -24.45
N TYR A 68 -11.19 10.78 -24.01
CA TYR A 68 -11.32 11.92 -24.92
C TYR A 68 -10.07 12.79 -25.08
N GLN A 69 -9.06 12.67 -24.21
CA GLN A 69 -7.86 13.50 -24.26
C GLN A 69 -6.63 12.65 -24.59
N PRO A 70 -5.68 13.19 -25.37
CA PRO A 70 -4.40 12.52 -25.60
C PRO A 70 -3.55 12.55 -24.32
N GLY A 71 -2.84 11.46 -24.07
CA GLY A 71 -1.92 11.34 -22.94
C GLY A 71 -2.58 10.87 -21.65
N ALA A 72 -1.76 10.76 -20.60
CA ALA A 72 -2.15 10.31 -19.28
C ALA A 72 -3.07 11.35 -18.62
N CYS A 73 -4.20 10.88 -18.09
CA CYS A 73 -5.11 11.72 -17.34
C CYS A 73 -4.53 12.08 -15.96
N LYS A 74 -5.14 13.07 -15.28
CA LYS A 74 -4.70 13.50 -13.94
C LYS A 74 -4.69 12.36 -12.91
N HIS A 75 -5.55 11.35 -13.03
CA HIS A 75 -5.61 10.22 -12.10
C HIS A 75 -4.39 9.32 -12.25
N MET A 76 -4.01 8.99 -13.50
CA MET A 76 -2.80 8.21 -13.80
C MET A 76 -1.55 8.93 -13.29
N VAL A 77 -1.44 10.23 -13.55
CA VAL A 77 -0.33 11.05 -13.06
C VAL A 77 -0.34 11.15 -11.53
N ALA A 78 -1.52 11.25 -10.90
CA ALA A 78 -1.65 11.30 -9.45
C ALA A 78 -1.18 10.00 -8.77
N VAL A 79 -1.47 8.84 -9.36
CA VAL A 79 -0.94 7.54 -8.92
C VAL A 79 0.57 7.48 -9.11
N ALA A 80 1.07 7.88 -10.28
CA ALA A 80 2.50 7.83 -10.59
C ALA A 80 3.37 8.76 -9.71
N ILE A 81 2.87 9.92 -9.30
CA ILE A 81 3.57 10.84 -8.39
C ILE A 81 3.72 10.23 -6.98
N ARG A 82 2.75 9.43 -6.55
CA ARG A 82 2.66 8.90 -5.19
C ARG A 82 3.25 7.49 -5.14
N GLU A 83 4.57 7.42 -5.03
CA GLU A 83 5.35 6.17 -4.98
C GLU A 83 4.74 5.08 -4.08
N PRO A 84 4.23 5.36 -2.85
CA PRO A 84 3.61 4.32 -2.03
C PRO A 84 2.36 3.69 -2.65
N VAL A 85 1.57 4.46 -3.39
CA VAL A 85 0.35 3.98 -4.08
C VAL A 85 0.76 3.12 -5.27
N LEU A 86 1.70 3.62 -6.08
CA LEU A 86 2.22 2.89 -7.24
C LEU A 86 2.85 1.55 -6.83
N GLU A 87 3.64 1.55 -5.76
CA GLU A 87 4.23 0.32 -5.20
C GLU A 87 3.17 -0.65 -4.67
N ALA A 88 2.12 -0.15 -4.00
CA ALA A 88 1.04 -0.98 -3.50
C ALA A 88 0.24 -1.65 -4.64
N ALA A 89 0.03 -0.94 -5.75
CA ALA A 89 -0.64 -1.45 -6.93
C ALA A 89 0.23 -2.46 -7.69
N SER A 90 1.54 -2.21 -7.78
CA SER A 90 2.47 -3.00 -8.58
C SER A 90 2.92 -4.30 -7.92
N ARG A 91 2.74 -4.41 -6.60
CA ARG A 91 3.06 -5.63 -5.86
C ARG A 91 1.90 -6.61 -6.01
N GLU A 92 2.22 -7.84 -6.42
CA GLU A 92 1.35 -8.99 -6.15
C GLU A 92 1.05 -8.95 -4.65
N GLN A 93 -0.19 -8.72 -4.23
CA GLN A 93 -0.50 -8.61 -2.81
C GLN A 93 -0.45 -10.03 -2.22
N PRO A 94 0.61 -10.42 -1.48
CA PRO A 94 0.50 -11.65 -0.70
C PRO A 94 -0.61 -11.40 0.32
N VAL A 95 -1.57 -12.32 0.40
CA VAL A 95 -2.58 -12.35 1.46
C VAL A 95 -1.89 -12.05 2.79
N ARG A 96 -2.13 -10.86 3.34
CA ARG A 96 -1.63 -10.52 4.67
C ARG A 96 -2.50 -11.25 5.67
N ALA A 97 -1.99 -12.39 6.15
CA ALA A 97 -2.57 -13.05 7.31
C ALA A 97 -2.59 -12.05 8.47
N ASP A 98 -3.77 -11.83 9.03
CA ASP A 98 -4.12 -10.96 10.16
C ASP A 98 -3.53 -11.43 11.52
N GLY A 99 -2.44 -12.20 11.49
CA GLY A 99 -1.78 -12.74 12.67
C GLY A 99 -1.54 -14.25 12.67
N GLY A 100 -1.60 -14.93 11.52
CA GLY A 100 -1.22 -16.33 11.38
C GLY A 100 0.22 -16.48 10.87
N THR A 101 1.05 -17.24 11.58
CA THR A 101 2.43 -17.57 11.19
C THR A 101 2.48 -18.02 9.73
N ALA A 102 3.35 -17.36 8.94
CA ALA A 102 3.66 -17.83 7.60
C ALA A 102 4.15 -19.28 7.72
N THR A 103 3.40 -20.22 7.15
CA THR A 103 3.86 -21.59 6.95
C THR A 103 4.93 -21.55 5.85
N LEU A 104 6.15 -21.18 6.24
CA LEU A 104 7.33 -21.65 5.55
C LEU A 104 7.40 -23.16 5.82
N ASP A 105 7.53 -23.98 4.77
CA ASP A 105 7.50 -25.46 4.83
C ASP A 105 8.50 -26.09 5.84
N SER A 106 9.42 -25.32 6.39
CA SER A 106 10.10 -25.67 7.63
C SER A 106 10.76 -24.44 8.27
N PHE A 107 10.19 -23.92 9.34
CA PHE A 107 10.97 -23.27 10.39
C PHE A 107 10.95 -24.20 11.60
N THR A 108 11.90 -25.14 11.66
CA THR A 108 12.11 -25.95 12.87
C THR A 108 12.86 -25.07 13.87
N THR A 109 12.14 -24.24 14.62
CA THR A 109 12.58 -23.95 15.98
C THR A 109 12.14 -25.15 16.79
N GLU A 110 13.07 -26.05 17.06
CA GLU A 110 12.90 -27.02 18.14
C GLU A 110 12.68 -26.20 19.43
N ASP A 111 11.43 -26.02 19.83
CA ASP A 111 11.02 -25.52 21.15
C ASP A 111 11.58 -26.50 22.19
N THR A 112 12.85 -26.33 22.53
CA THR A 112 13.58 -27.15 23.51
C THR A 112 13.49 -26.56 24.92
N ASP A 113 12.75 -25.47 25.10
CA ASP A 113 12.64 -24.80 26.38
C ASP A 113 11.26 -25.04 27.01
N GLU A 114 11.04 -26.29 27.45
CA GLU A 114 9.95 -26.63 28.36
C GLU A 114 10.15 -25.88 29.69
N GLY A 115 9.69 -24.63 29.76
CA GLY A 115 9.60 -23.84 30.99
C GLY A 115 10.37 -22.52 31.02
N LYS A 116 11.14 -22.16 29.98
CA LYS A 116 11.85 -20.86 29.93
C LYS A 116 10.97 -19.78 29.31
N CYS A 117 10.95 -18.57 29.87
CA CYS A 117 10.25 -17.45 29.24
C CYS A 117 11.16 -16.83 28.17
N TRP A 118 10.61 -16.55 26.97
CA TRP A 118 11.34 -15.83 25.91
C TRP A 118 11.94 -14.50 26.40
N CYS A 119 11.30 -13.84 27.35
CA CYS A 119 11.74 -12.57 27.90
C CYS A 119 12.85 -12.68 28.95
N ASP A 120 13.39 -13.88 29.26
CA ASP A 120 14.33 -14.08 30.38
C ASP A 120 15.59 -13.22 30.33
N ASP A 121 16.04 -12.84 29.13
CA ASP A 121 17.20 -11.96 28.95
C ASP A 121 16.86 -10.45 29.03
N SER A 122 15.60 -10.11 29.36
CA SER A 122 15.09 -8.73 29.49
C SER A 122 14.62 -8.45 30.92
N ASP A 123 14.83 -7.22 31.41
CA ASP A 123 14.35 -6.78 32.73
C ASP A 123 12.81 -6.76 32.86
N PHE A 124 12.09 -6.47 31.77
CA PHE A 124 10.63 -6.48 31.74
C PHE A 124 10.07 -7.86 31.34
N PRO A 125 9.02 -8.37 32.01
CA PRO A 125 8.38 -9.62 31.64
C PRO A 125 7.51 -9.47 30.38
N CYS A 126 7.41 -10.52 29.57
CA CYS A 126 6.38 -10.59 28.52
C CYS A 126 5.00 -10.77 29.14
N PHE A 127 3.96 -10.36 28.39
CA PHE A 127 2.58 -10.38 28.87
C PHE A 127 2.13 -11.75 29.37
N GLY A 128 2.45 -12.81 28.62
CA GLY A 128 2.11 -14.18 29.02
C GLY A 128 2.73 -14.59 30.35
N CYS A 129 4.02 -14.31 30.57
CA CYS A 129 4.70 -14.69 31.81
C CYS A 129 4.25 -13.88 33.03
N TYR A 130 3.88 -12.61 32.86
CA TYR A 130 3.27 -11.83 33.92
C TYR A 130 1.86 -12.34 34.26
N ASN A 131 1.04 -12.57 33.24
CA ASN A 131 -0.33 -13.07 33.42
C ASN A 131 -0.37 -14.45 34.07
N ASP A 132 0.58 -15.33 33.73
CA ASP A 132 0.70 -16.67 34.31
C ASP A 132 1.39 -16.68 35.68
N GLY A 133 1.79 -15.51 36.21
CA GLY A 133 2.47 -15.39 37.51
C GLY A 133 3.89 -15.97 37.53
N ARG A 134 4.51 -16.13 36.35
CA ARG A 134 5.88 -16.65 36.20
C ARG A 134 6.94 -15.57 36.40
N ARG A 135 6.61 -14.29 36.18
CA ARG A 135 7.50 -13.14 36.38
C ARG A 135 6.75 -11.88 36.79
N ASP A 136 7.39 -11.04 37.61
CA ASP A 136 6.85 -9.76 38.07
C ASP A 136 7.37 -8.55 37.27
N LEU A 137 6.63 -7.45 37.33
CA LEU A 137 7.06 -6.16 36.78
C LEU A 137 8.15 -5.55 37.66
N PRO A 138 9.23 -5.00 37.06
CA PRO A 138 10.20 -4.22 37.83
C PRO A 138 9.52 -2.97 38.43
N GLY A 139 9.80 -2.70 39.70
CA GLY A 139 9.26 -1.56 40.46
C GLY A 139 10.05 -0.26 40.31
#